data_AF-A0A3D5LGF0-F1
#
_entry.id   AF-A0A3D5LGF0-F1
#
_cell.length_a   1.000
_cell.length_b   1.000
_cell.length_c   1.000
_cell.angle_alpha   90.00
_cell.angle_beta   90.00
_cell.angle_gamma   90.00
#
_symmetry.space_group_name_H-M   'P 1'
#
loop_
_entity.id
_entity.type
_entity.pdbx_description
1 polymer ?
#
loop_
_entity_poly.entity_id
_entity_poly.type
_entity_poly.pdbx_seq_one_letter_code
_entity_poly.pdbx_strand_id
1 'polypeptide(L)'
;MSENQKCPVSTDLTQNIEEMEFYFHDCADIKKKQMKLGRNQDTACYLTFIEVSVDMGTSALGETLKYLNGLTRDEILCTLQENALGISDATYFPTIEEAVSGLLTGEAILFVDGFDRAVKIPDDGYPNMGITEVDSEKVIRGSNEGFCDSVKQNAALIRKRIRSPRVKV
;
A
#
# COMPACT_ATOMS: atom_id res chain seq x y z
N MET A 1 26.71 4.68 -13.91
CA MET A 1 25.61 4.68 -14.90
C MET A 1 25.11 3.27 -14.98
N SER A 2 23.93 3.00 -14.46
CA SER A 2 23.20 1.75 -14.69
C SER A 2 21.77 2.18 -14.94
N GLU A 3 21.27 1.81 -16.11
CA GLU A 3 19.99 2.26 -16.65
C GLU A 3 18.85 1.94 -15.69
N ASN A 4 17.97 2.93 -15.53
CA ASN A 4 16.74 2.84 -14.75
C ASN A 4 15.74 1.99 -15.54
N GLN A 5 15.99 0.67 -15.61
CA GLN A 5 15.13 -0.26 -16.31
C GLN A 5 13.88 -0.48 -15.47
N LYS A 6 12.81 0.27 -15.81
CA LYS A 6 11.52 0.13 -15.15
C LYS A 6 10.94 -1.25 -15.48
N CYS A 7 10.68 -2.06 -14.46
CA CYS A 7 10.07 -3.37 -14.62
C CYS A 7 8.55 -3.20 -14.77
N PRO A 8 7.95 -3.61 -15.90
CA PRO A 8 6.50 -3.54 -16.07
C PRO A 8 5.82 -4.48 -15.08
N VAL A 9 4.64 -4.10 -14.60
CA VAL A 9 3.83 -4.99 -13.76
C VAL A 9 3.39 -6.19 -14.59
N SER A 10 3.68 -7.39 -14.10
CA SER A 10 3.31 -8.64 -14.78
C SER A 10 1.85 -8.97 -14.54
N THR A 11 1.23 -9.71 -15.46
CA THR A 11 -0.09 -10.30 -15.22
C THR A 11 -0.02 -11.50 -14.27
N ASP A 12 1.16 -12.11 -14.10
CA ASP A 12 1.41 -13.14 -13.10
C ASP A 12 1.71 -12.50 -11.75
N LEU A 13 0.78 -12.68 -10.80
CA LEU A 13 0.90 -12.14 -9.46
C LEU A 13 2.18 -12.60 -8.75
N THR A 14 2.65 -13.82 -9.02
CA THR A 14 3.82 -14.40 -8.35
C THR A 14 5.07 -13.57 -8.63
N GLN A 15 5.26 -13.14 -9.88
CA GLN A 15 6.39 -12.29 -10.29
C GLN A 15 6.35 -10.94 -9.58
N ASN A 16 5.15 -10.33 -9.50
CA ASN A 16 5.00 -9.05 -8.80
C ASN A 16 5.29 -9.18 -7.30
N ILE A 17 4.93 -10.30 -6.67
CA ILE A 17 5.24 -10.58 -5.26
C ILE A 17 6.75 -10.70 -5.07
N GLU A 18 7.45 -11.44 -5.93
CA GLU A 18 8.91 -11.61 -5.85
C GLU A 18 9.64 -10.28 -5.95
N GLU A 19 9.23 -9.41 -6.88
CA GLU A 19 9.78 -8.06 -7.03
C GLU A 19 9.52 -7.20 -5.78
N MET A 20 8.28 -7.19 -5.27
CA MET A 20 7.95 -6.44 -4.06
C MET A 20 8.67 -6.98 -2.82
N GLU A 21 8.93 -8.28 -2.74
CA GLU A 21 9.78 -8.87 -1.72
C GLU A 21 11.24 -8.45 -1.90
N PHE A 22 11.77 -8.42 -3.11
CA PHE A 22 13.12 -7.93 -3.38
C PHE A 22 13.33 -6.49 -2.88
N TYR A 23 12.36 -5.58 -3.08
CA TYR A 23 12.45 -4.20 -2.60
C TYR A 23 12.26 -4.05 -1.08
N PHE A 24 11.38 -4.85 -0.47
CA PHE A 24 10.88 -4.59 0.88
C PHE A 24 11.00 -5.77 1.86
N HIS A 25 11.81 -6.80 1.58
CA HIS A 25 11.97 -7.96 2.48
C HIS A 25 12.41 -7.57 3.90
N ASP A 26 13.19 -6.50 4.04
CA ASP A 26 13.74 -6.01 5.31
C ASP A 26 12.88 -4.91 5.98
N CYS A 27 11.74 -4.53 5.40
CA CYS A 27 10.92 -3.43 5.89
C CYS A 27 9.80 -3.94 6.82
N ALA A 28 9.99 -3.80 8.13
CA ALA A 28 9.08 -4.35 9.15
C ALA A 28 7.72 -3.61 9.28
N ASP A 29 7.65 -2.37 8.81
CA ASP A 29 6.49 -1.48 8.80
C ASP A 29 5.65 -1.60 7.51
N ILE A 30 6.12 -2.32 6.50
CA ILE A 30 5.35 -2.63 5.29
C ILE A 30 4.61 -3.93 5.52
N LYS A 31 3.28 -3.86 5.52
CA LYS A 31 2.42 -5.03 5.58
C LYS A 31 2.16 -5.55 4.17
N LYS A 32 2.25 -6.87 4.06
CA LYS A 32 2.06 -7.64 2.83
C LYS A 32 0.95 -8.64 3.11
N LYS A 33 -0.15 -8.55 2.37
CA LYS A 33 -1.33 -9.41 2.55
C LYS A 33 -1.70 -10.04 1.22
N GLN A 34 -1.55 -11.36 1.15
CA GLN A 34 -2.13 -12.16 0.08
C GLN A 34 -3.58 -12.47 0.44
N MET A 35 -4.49 -12.27 -0.50
CA MET A 35 -5.91 -12.55 -0.31
C MET A 35 -6.54 -13.02 -1.62
N LYS A 36 -7.76 -13.54 -1.53
CA LYS A 36 -8.57 -13.85 -2.71
C LYS A 36 -9.79 -12.94 -2.73
N LEU A 37 -9.98 -12.24 -3.84
CA LEU A 37 -11.13 -11.40 -4.11
C LEU A 37 -12.10 -12.08 -5.06
N GLY A 38 -13.28 -11.50 -5.11
CA GLY A 38 -14.40 -11.93 -5.92
C GLY A 38 -15.38 -12.82 -5.16
N ARG A 39 -16.61 -12.86 -5.65
CA ARG A 39 -17.73 -13.60 -5.06
C ARG A 39 -17.42 -15.08 -4.85
N ASN A 40 -16.59 -15.65 -5.72
CA ASN A 40 -16.15 -17.04 -5.67
C ASN A 40 -14.76 -17.23 -5.01
N GLN A 41 -14.11 -16.15 -4.56
CA GLN A 41 -12.74 -16.14 -4.05
C GLN A 41 -11.74 -16.80 -5.01
N ASP A 42 -11.89 -16.51 -6.31
CA ASP A 42 -11.14 -17.11 -7.41
C ASP A 42 -10.02 -16.19 -7.93
N THR A 43 -10.03 -14.92 -7.55
CA THR A 43 -9.06 -13.93 -8.01
C THR A 43 -8.00 -13.70 -6.94
N ALA A 44 -6.78 -14.16 -7.19
CA ALA A 44 -5.68 -13.92 -6.26
C ALA A 44 -5.26 -12.45 -6.30
N CYS A 45 -5.01 -11.87 -5.14
CA CYS A 45 -4.58 -10.49 -5.01
C CYS A 45 -3.50 -10.34 -3.94
N TYR A 46 -2.65 -9.34 -4.13
CA TYR A 46 -1.58 -9.00 -3.22
C TYR A 46 -1.64 -7.53 -2.85
N LEU A 47 -1.92 -7.26 -1.59
CA LEU A 47 -2.04 -5.92 -1.04
C LEU A 47 -0.79 -5.58 -0.22
N THR A 48 -0.20 -4.43 -0.51
CA THR A 48 0.93 -3.87 0.23
C THR A 48 0.65 -2.45 0.67
N PHE A 49 0.92 -2.14 1.94
CA PHE A 49 0.70 -0.82 2.52
C PHE A 49 1.62 -0.62 3.73
N ILE A 50 1.90 0.63 4.09
CA ILE A 50 2.63 0.96 5.32
C ILE A 50 1.63 0.94 6.48
N GLU A 51 1.91 0.15 7.53
CA GLU A 51 1.09 0.14 8.74
C GLU A 51 1.43 1.34 9.62
N VAL A 52 0.79 2.46 9.33
CA VAL A 52 0.51 3.49 10.33
C VAL A 52 -0.90 3.21 10.83
N SER A 53 -1.17 3.43 12.12
CA SER A 53 -2.45 3.10 12.78
C SER A 53 -3.66 3.66 12.03
N VAL A 54 -4.21 2.89 11.08
CA VAL A 54 -5.35 3.21 10.23
C VAL A 54 -6.42 2.15 10.47
N ASP A 55 -7.64 2.62 10.74
CA ASP A 55 -8.80 1.78 10.93
C ASP A 55 -9.28 1.23 9.57
N MET A 56 -9.02 -0.05 9.30
CA MET A 56 -9.35 -0.73 8.03
C MET A 56 -10.86 -0.86 7.76
N GLY A 57 -11.72 -0.46 8.72
CA GLY A 57 -13.17 -0.61 8.63
C GLY A 57 -13.88 0.41 7.74
N THR A 58 -13.35 1.63 7.64
CA THR A 58 -13.97 2.81 6.99
C THR A 58 -13.08 3.52 5.99
N SER A 59 -11.85 3.04 5.75
CA SER A 59 -10.96 3.62 4.77
C SER A 59 -11.38 3.29 3.33
N ALA A 60 -10.92 4.09 2.36
CA ALA A 60 -11.14 3.85 0.93
C ALA A 60 -10.65 2.46 0.49
N LEU A 61 -9.63 1.93 1.16
CA LEU A 61 -9.17 0.55 1.01
C LEU A 61 -10.28 -0.46 1.36
N GLY A 62 -10.90 -0.31 2.53
CA GLY A 62 -11.99 -1.18 2.98
C GLY A 62 -13.18 -1.18 2.02
N GLU A 63 -13.58 -0.01 1.52
CA GLU A 63 -14.67 0.12 0.54
C GLU A 63 -14.31 -0.51 -0.81
N THR A 64 -13.10 -0.28 -1.31
CA THR A 64 -12.59 -0.87 -2.56
C THR A 64 -12.60 -2.41 -2.48
N LEU A 65 -12.07 -2.97 -1.39
CA LEU A 65 -12.04 -4.42 -1.21
C LEU A 65 -13.45 -5.01 -1.09
N LYS A 66 -14.38 -4.34 -0.39
CA LYS A 66 -15.78 -4.78 -0.28
C LYS A 66 -16.46 -4.79 -1.65
N TYR A 67 -16.26 -3.74 -2.45
CA TYR A 67 -16.81 -3.64 -3.80
C TYR A 67 -16.28 -4.77 -4.70
N LEU A 68 -14.95 -4.94 -4.78
CA LEU A 68 -14.31 -5.99 -5.58
C LEU A 68 -14.72 -7.41 -5.13
N ASN A 69 -14.92 -7.63 -3.83
CA ASN A 69 -15.35 -8.91 -3.32
C ASN A 69 -16.80 -9.30 -3.72
N GLY A 70 -17.62 -8.33 -4.12
CA GLY A 70 -18.97 -8.58 -4.64
C GLY A 70 -19.03 -9.02 -6.10
N LEU A 71 -17.94 -8.82 -6.85
CA LEU A 71 -17.85 -9.04 -8.29
C LEU A 71 -17.30 -10.44 -8.62
N THR A 72 -17.53 -10.93 -9.84
CA THR A 72 -16.86 -12.10 -10.40
C THR A 72 -15.46 -11.74 -10.92
N ARG A 73 -14.60 -12.72 -11.16
CA ARG A 73 -13.25 -12.49 -11.72
C ARG A 73 -13.26 -11.61 -12.98
N ASP A 74 -14.14 -11.92 -13.93
CA ASP A 74 -14.22 -11.19 -15.20
C ASP A 74 -14.72 -9.75 -14.97
N GLU A 75 -15.68 -9.55 -14.07
CA GLU A 75 -16.16 -8.22 -13.68
C GLU A 75 -15.08 -7.41 -12.96
N ILE A 76 -14.26 -8.03 -12.10
CA ILE A 76 -13.12 -7.37 -11.45
C ILE A 76 -12.16 -6.86 -12.52
N LEU A 77 -11.72 -7.74 -13.42
CA LEU A 77 -10.75 -7.38 -14.47
C LEU A 77 -11.32 -6.31 -15.40
N CYS A 78 -12.58 -6.42 -15.80
CA CYS A 78 -13.27 -5.42 -16.60
C CYS A 78 -13.34 -4.07 -15.88
N THR A 79 -13.74 -4.07 -14.60
CA THR A 79 -13.83 -2.86 -13.78
C THR A 79 -12.47 -2.16 -13.64
N LEU A 80 -11.40 -2.94 -13.43
CA LEU A 80 -10.03 -2.43 -13.36
C LEU A 80 -9.53 -1.91 -14.70
N GLN A 81 -9.91 -2.54 -15.81
CA GLN A 81 -9.54 -2.11 -17.17
C GLN A 81 -10.26 -0.83 -17.58
N GLU A 82 -11.56 -0.72 -17.30
CA GLU A 82 -12.40 0.43 -17.64
C GLU A 82 -12.27 1.61 -16.66
N ASN A 83 -11.42 1.48 -15.64
CA ASN A 83 -11.31 2.41 -14.51
C ASN A 83 -12.66 2.64 -13.82
N ALA A 84 -13.55 1.65 -13.85
CA ALA A 84 -14.95 1.76 -13.42
C ALA A 84 -15.16 1.58 -11.91
N LEU A 85 -14.09 1.68 -11.10
CA LEU A 85 -14.16 1.51 -9.65
C LEU A 85 -15.09 2.52 -8.96
N GLY A 86 -15.57 3.57 -9.65
CA GLY A 86 -16.49 4.57 -9.10
C GLY A 86 -15.88 5.46 -8.02
N ILE A 87 -14.67 5.13 -7.57
CA ILE A 87 -13.78 5.94 -6.75
C ILE A 87 -13.06 6.87 -7.72
N SER A 88 -13.37 8.16 -7.65
CA SER A 88 -13.10 9.18 -8.66
C SER A 88 -11.65 9.36 -9.13
N ASP A 89 -10.68 8.67 -8.53
CA ASP A 89 -9.26 8.76 -8.89
C ASP A 89 -8.53 7.41 -8.73
N ALA A 90 -9.11 6.31 -9.21
CA ALA A 90 -8.38 5.04 -9.32
C ALA A 90 -7.16 5.25 -10.25
N THR A 91 -5.98 5.40 -9.63
CA THR A 91 -4.73 5.57 -10.35
C THR A 91 -4.06 4.20 -10.48
N TYR A 92 -3.36 3.99 -11.58
CA TYR A 92 -2.68 2.72 -11.83
C TYR A 92 -1.20 2.95 -12.08
N PHE A 93 -0.38 2.06 -11.55
CA PHE A 93 1.04 2.05 -11.79
C PHE A 93 1.39 0.96 -12.80
N PRO A 94 1.86 1.33 -14.01
CA PRO A 94 2.31 0.37 -15.02
C PRO A 94 3.63 -0.33 -14.66
N THR A 95 4.37 0.16 -13.68
CA THR A 95 5.72 -0.34 -13.35
C THR A 95 5.87 -0.58 -11.85
N ILE A 96 6.71 -1.56 -11.50
CA ILE A 96 7.01 -1.90 -10.10
C ILE A 96 7.65 -0.72 -9.38
N GLU A 97 8.53 0.05 -10.03
CA GLU A 97 9.20 1.19 -9.41
C GLU A 97 8.21 2.31 -9.05
N GLU A 98 7.17 2.50 -9.87
CA GLU A 98 6.10 3.45 -9.58
C GLU A 98 5.24 2.97 -8.40
N ALA A 99 4.93 1.67 -8.33
CA ALA A 99 4.27 1.06 -7.18
C ALA A 99 5.11 1.18 -5.89
N VAL A 100 6.41 0.91 -5.97
CA VAL A 100 7.38 1.09 -4.87
C VAL A 100 7.38 2.55 -4.40
N SER A 101 7.41 3.51 -5.33
CA SER A 101 7.35 4.93 -5.00
C SER A 101 6.02 5.31 -4.34
N GLY A 102 4.88 4.83 -4.86
CA GLY A 102 3.55 5.07 -4.30
C GLY A 102 3.44 4.56 -2.87
N LEU A 103 3.93 3.34 -2.62
CA LEU A 103 4.00 2.74 -1.30
C LEU A 103 4.82 3.60 -0.33
N LEU A 104 5.98 4.10 -0.75
CA LEU A 104 6.82 5.00 0.05
C LEU A 104 6.18 6.37 0.32
N THR A 105 5.19 6.77 -0.47
CA THR A 105 4.36 7.95 -0.22
C THR A 105 3.13 7.68 0.65
N GLY A 106 2.95 6.44 1.10
CA GLY A 106 1.90 6.03 2.05
C GLY A 106 0.64 5.52 1.37
N GLU A 107 0.70 5.27 0.07
CA GLU A 107 -0.42 4.73 -0.69
C GLU A 107 -0.49 3.22 -0.51
N ALA A 108 -1.70 2.67 -0.54
CA ALA A 108 -1.90 1.23 -0.57
C ALA A 108 -1.84 0.75 -2.02
N ILE A 109 -1.06 -0.29 -2.26
CA ILE A 109 -0.86 -0.88 -3.60
C ILE A 109 -1.49 -2.26 -3.63
N LEU A 110 -2.42 -2.46 -4.55
CA LEU A 110 -3.09 -3.74 -4.80
C LEU A 110 -2.70 -4.28 -6.17
N PHE A 111 -2.11 -5.48 -6.18
CA PHE A 111 -1.89 -6.27 -7.39
C PHE A 111 -2.99 -7.32 -7.52
N VAL A 112 -3.45 -7.54 -8.74
CA VAL A 112 -4.54 -8.47 -9.07
C VAL A 112 -4.05 -9.44 -10.12
N ASP A 113 -4.25 -10.74 -9.89
CA ASP A 113 -3.87 -11.79 -10.83
C ASP A 113 -4.61 -11.65 -12.17
N GLY A 114 -3.85 -11.60 -13.27
CA GLY A 114 -4.36 -11.35 -14.61
C GLY A 114 -4.49 -9.87 -14.98
N PHE A 115 -4.04 -8.93 -14.13
CA PHE A 115 -4.02 -7.50 -14.41
C PHE A 115 -2.59 -6.97 -14.49
N ASP A 116 -2.28 -6.21 -15.54
CA ASP A 116 -0.94 -5.78 -15.94
C ASP A 116 -0.48 -4.45 -15.31
N ARG A 117 -1.19 -3.99 -14.28
CA ARG A 117 -0.95 -2.72 -13.59
C ARG A 117 -1.22 -2.89 -12.10
N ALA A 118 -0.49 -2.15 -11.27
CA ALA A 118 -0.78 -2.09 -9.84
C ALA A 118 -1.87 -1.04 -9.60
N VAL A 119 -2.87 -1.38 -8.79
CA VAL A 119 -3.94 -0.45 -8.41
C VAL A 119 -3.46 0.38 -7.23
N LYS A 120 -3.42 1.71 -7.41
CA LYS A 120 -3.23 2.65 -6.31
C LYS A 120 -4.56 2.87 -5.62
N ILE A 121 -4.60 2.52 -4.34
CA ILE A 121 -5.69 2.85 -3.46
C ILE A 121 -5.20 4.03 -2.60
N PRO A 122 -5.80 5.22 -2.75
CA PRO A 122 -5.50 6.33 -1.86
C PRO A 122 -5.94 5.90 -0.46
N ASP A 123 -4.97 5.73 0.41
CA ASP A 123 -5.20 5.51 1.83
C ASP A 123 -4.38 6.57 2.56
N ASP A 124 -4.90 7.07 3.67
CA ASP A 124 -4.16 7.98 4.55
C ASP A 124 -3.15 7.14 5.37
N GLY A 125 -2.31 6.37 4.69
CA GLY A 125 -1.21 5.61 5.29
C GLY A 125 -0.20 6.53 5.98
N TYR A 126 -0.27 7.83 5.71
CA TYR A 126 0.21 8.86 6.60
C TYR A 126 -0.98 9.66 7.09
N PRO A 127 -1.28 9.72 8.41
CA PRO A 127 -2.24 10.68 8.89
C PRO A 127 -1.82 12.06 8.39
N ASN A 128 -2.80 12.88 7.98
CA ASN A 128 -2.67 14.32 7.82
C ASN A 128 -2.31 14.94 9.18
N MET A 129 -1.13 14.63 9.71
CA MET A 129 -0.49 15.35 10.79
C MET A 129 -0.06 16.67 10.17
N GLY A 130 -1.00 17.63 10.15
CA GLY A 130 -0.64 19.04 10.14
C GLY A 130 0.50 19.19 11.13
N ILE A 131 1.61 19.77 10.67
CA ILE A 131 2.83 19.95 11.44
C ILE A 131 2.45 20.86 12.60
N THR A 132 1.97 20.27 13.68
CA THR A 132 1.73 20.96 14.93
C THR A 132 3.07 20.77 15.62
N GLU A 133 3.86 21.83 15.66
CA GLU A 133 5.11 21.86 16.41
C GLU A 133 4.84 21.20 17.76
N VAL A 134 5.53 20.08 18.01
CA VAL A 134 5.33 19.29 19.22
C VAL A 134 5.80 20.16 20.37
N ASP A 135 4.83 20.76 21.07
CA ASP A 135 5.09 21.49 22.29
C ASP A 135 5.79 20.55 23.27
N SER A 136 6.86 21.06 23.84
CA SER A 136 7.87 20.29 24.53
C SER A 136 7.27 19.52 25.71
N GLU A 137 7.68 18.26 25.81
CA GLU A 137 7.95 17.56 27.07
C GLU A 137 6.76 17.36 28.04
N LYS A 138 6.30 16.11 28.15
CA LYS A 138 5.97 15.58 29.48
C LYS A 138 6.17 14.07 29.59
N VAL A 139 7.27 13.74 30.25
CA VAL A 139 7.60 12.43 30.82
C VAL A 139 6.50 12.00 31.77
N ILE A 140 5.64 11.04 31.39
CA ILE A 140 4.83 10.29 32.37
C ILE A 140 4.69 8.82 31.92
N ARG A 141 5.05 7.93 32.84
CA ARG A 141 5.11 6.47 32.73
C ARG A 141 3.79 5.85 32.26
N GLY A 142 3.94 4.98 31.25
CA GLY A 142 2.93 4.08 30.68
C GLY A 142 3.49 3.46 29.40
N SER A 143 4.71 2.92 29.46
CA SER A 143 5.70 3.10 28.36
C SER A 143 5.91 1.91 27.42
N ASN A 144 4.87 1.16 27.05
CA ASN A 144 5.02 0.19 25.95
C ASN A 144 4.10 0.49 24.76
N GLU A 145 2.81 0.74 24.97
CA GLU A 145 1.88 0.97 23.84
C GLU A 145 2.11 2.35 23.18
N GLY A 146 2.13 3.44 23.96
CA GLY A 146 2.39 4.79 23.41
C GLY A 146 3.82 4.98 22.85
N PHE A 147 4.78 4.17 23.31
CA PHE A 147 6.15 4.19 22.76
C PHE A 147 6.22 3.45 21.41
N CYS A 148 5.57 2.29 21.28
CA CYS A 148 5.49 1.59 20.01
C CYS A 148 4.74 2.41 18.94
N ASP A 149 3.64 3.06 19.30
CA ASP A 149 2.88 3.89 18.35
C ASP A 149 3.66 5.13 17.93
N SER A 150 4.37 5.79 18.86
CA SER A 150 5.24 6.92 18.51
C SER A 150 6.46 6.51 17.69
N VAL A 151 7.04 5.32 17.92
CA VAL A 151 8.14 4.79 17.08
C VAL A 151 7.65 4.50 15.66
N LYS A 152 6.48 3.86 15.50
CA LYS A 152 5.89 3.61 14.17
C LYS A 152 5.58 4.92 13.44
N GLN A 153 4.99 5.90 14.13
CA GLN A 153 4.72 7.22 13.55
C GLN A 153 6.01 7.95 13.14
N ASN A 154 7.05 7.91 13.97
CA ASN A 154 8.33 8.53 13.66
C ASN A 154 9.04 7.85 12.49
N ALA A 155 9.03 6.51 12.43
CA ALA A 155 9.55 5.73 11.31
C ALA A 155 8.88 6.13 9.99
N ALA A 156 7.54 6.22 10.05
CA ALA A 156 6.73 6.65 8.93
C ALA A 156 7.13 8.08 8.50
N LEU A 157 7.24 9.05 9.43
CA LEU A 157 7.65 10.43 9.12
C LEU A 157 9.05 10.53 8.49
N ILE A 158 10.01 9.73 8.98
CA ILE A 158 11.36 9.65 8.41
C ILE A 158 11.27 9.16 6.95
N ARG A 159 10.46 8.14 6.67
CA ARG A 159 10.26 7.66 5.29
C ARG A 159 9.55 8.66 4.40
N LYS A 160 8.53 9.37 4.89
CA LYS A 160 7.87 10.47 4.16
C LYS A 160 8.85 11.57 3.75
N ARG A 161 9.84 11.85 4.59
CA ARG A 161 10.86 12.88 4.35
C ARG A 161 11.98 12.43 3.42
N ILE A 162 12.45 11.18 3.52
CA ILE A 162 13.59 10.69 2.74
C ILE A 162 13.16 10.08 1.40
N ARG A 163 11.94 9.55 1.29
CA ARG A 163 11.35 8.96 0.07
C ARG A 163 12.29 7.98 -0.63
N SER A 164 12.97 7.13 0.14
CA SER A 164 13.91 6.14 -0.39
C SER A 164 13.67 4.79 0.26
N PRO A 165 13.61 3.70 -0.53
CA PRO A 165 13.49 2.34 0.01
C PRO A 165 14.76 1.91 0.78
N ARG A 166 15.85 2.67 0.65
CA ARG A 166 17.11 2.40 1.35
C ARG A 166 17.08 2.80 2.83
N VAL A 167 16.05 3.53 3.27
CA VAL A 167 15.89 3.91 4.68
C VAL A 167 15.24 2.78 5.43
N LYS A 168 16.09 2.01 6.10
CA LYS A 168 15.69 0.91 6.97
C LYS A 168 15.38 1.49 8.36
N VAL A 169 14.21 1.17 8.90
CA VAL A 169 13.76 1.53 10.26
C VAL A 169 13.25 0.28 10.94
#